data_AF-A0AAV0BLV5-F1
#
_entry.id   AF-A0AAV0BLV5-F1
#
_cell.length_a   1.000
_cell.length_b   1.000
_cell.length_c   1.000
_cell.angle_alpha   90.00
_cell.angle_beta   90.00
_cell.angle_gamma   90.00
#
_symmetry.space_group_name_H-M   'P 1'
#
loop_
_entity.id
_entity.type
_entity.pdbx_description
1 polymer ?
#
loop_
_entity_poly.entity_id
_entity_poly.type
_entity_poly.pdbx_seq_one_letter_code
_entity_poly.pdbx_strand_id
1 'polypeptide(L)'
;MKVIQEDQDTRLVFNIKKLHEERTQQLFNPFFELKGFDGHKDAPVEVLHVVLLGILKYLYRDLIGGLSANKKEELIARLQSFDTNNLNIQPIKAKYLIQHYSSLVRKDFKVLIQAAPFVFFPLIEESKRKIWTSICHLCSFILQTHIRDLKKYTAKINYFTQDFLLKLISASAQWVNKPKFHMLIHLSQSIARFGPASLFATEKFESYNGVVCQASIHSNSQSPSRDIANTFLNYSAIRYCLSGGYLQTESSRSNISSSYQVKNLLQNTPSIQNLLGLDSQTFKQKPRFPFFKNHHNLI
;
A
#
# COMPACT_ATOMS: atom_id res chain seq x y z
N MET A 1 39.69 1.92 0.88
CA MET A 1 39.64 1.70 2.34
C MET A 1 39.60 3.08 2.98
N LYS A 2 38.49 3.37 3.69
CA LYS A 2 38.15 4.46 4.65
C LYS A 2 38.84 5.82 4.45
N VAL A 3 38.15 6.97 4.43
CA VAL A 3 37.48 7.62 5.56
C VAL A 3 36.55 8.71 5.00
N ILE A 4 35.25 8.47 4.81
CA ILE A 4 34.26 9.58 4.62
C ILE A 4 32.93 9.33 5.39
N GLN A 5 32.61 8.09 5.79
CA GLN A 5 31.30 7.82 6.42
C GLN A 5 31.25 8.08 7.94
N GLU A 6 32.36 7.96 8.68
CA GLU A 6 32.32 8.12 10.15
C GLU A 6 32.12 9.58 10.61
N ASP A 7 32.71 10.59 9.95
CA ASP A 7 32.63 11.99 10.40
C ASP A 7 31.28 12.67 10.06
N GLN A 8 30.63 12.26 8.95
CA GLN A 8 29.28 12.72 8.61
C GLN A 8 28.23 12.18 9.58
N ASP A 9 28.31 10.90 9.95
CA ASP A 9 27.41 10.31 10.95
C ASP A 9 27.63 10.91 12.34
N THR A 10 28.88 11.22 12.71
CA THR A 10 29.16 11.83 14.03
C THR A 10 28.60 13.24 14.14
N ARG A 11 28.73 14.07 13.09
CA ARG A 11 28.11 15.40 13.02
C ARG A 11 26.60 15.34 12.96
N LEU A 12 26.04 14.38 12.24
CA LEU A 12 24.60 14.20 12.12
C LEU A 12 23.99 13.76 13.46
N VAL A 13 24.63 12.83 14.16
CA VAL A 13 24.27 12.41 15.52
C VAL A 13 24.40 13.56 16.51
N PHE A 14 25.48 14.36 16.42
CA PHE A 14 25.63 15.56 17.25
C PHE A 14 24.51 16.59 17.00
N ASN A 15 24.18 16.85 15.73
CA ASN A 15 23.09 17.75 15.36
C ASN A 15 21.72 17.24 15.80
N ILE A 16 21.46 15.93 15.72
CA ILE A 16 20.22 15.32 16.22
C ILE A 16 20.13 15.44 17.75
N LYS A 17 21.23 15.19 18.48
CA LYS A 17 21.28 15.36 19.94
C LYS A 17 21.04 16.81 20.35
N LYS A 18 21.68 17.75 19.65
CA LYS A 18 21.48 19.19 19.86
C LYS A 18 20.03 19.60 19.56
N LEU A 19 19.44 19.13 18.47
CA LEU A 19 18.01 19.34 18.15
C LEU A 19 17.08 18.71 19.19
N HIS A 20 17.47 17.59 19.82
CA HIS A 20 16.71 16.95 20.89
C HIS A 20 16.63 17.82 22.14
N GLU A 21 17.78 18.38 22.52
CA GLU A 21 17.94 19.26 23.68
C GLU A 21 17.32 20.64 23.46
N GLU A 22 17.44 21.21 22.26
CA GLU A 22 16.99 22.59 21.96
C GLU A 22 15.56 22.67 21.40
N ARG A 23 15.08 21.65 20.67
CA ARG A 23 13.80 21.67 19.92
C ARG A 23 13.18 20.29 19.75
N THR A 24 12.83 19.64 20.86
CA THR A 24 12.25 18.28 20.88
C THR A 24 11.01 18.12 19.98
N GLN A 25 10.20 19.18 19.81
CA GLN A 25 9.03 19.22 18.92
C GLN A 25 9.36 19.13 17.41
N GLN A 26 10.60 19.44 17.00
CA GLN A 26 11.01 19.37 15.59
C GLN A 26 11.54 17.99 15.19
N LEU A 27 11.84 17.12 16.15
CA LEU A 27 12.35 15.77 15.88
C LEU A 27 11.25 14.79 15.51
N PHE A 28 10.08 14.96 16.11
CA PHE A 28 8.94 14.08 15.89
C PHE A 28 7.96 14.72 14.92
N ASN A 29 7.30 13.87 14.15
CA ASN A 29 6.25 14.34 13.26
C ASN A 29 5.12 14.96 14.11
N PRO A 30 4.77 16.25 13.92
CA PRO A 30 3.73 16.91 14.70
C PRO A 30 2.35 16.24 14.58
N PHE A 31 2.15 15.38 13.56
CA PHE A 31 0.96 14.53 13.47
C PHE A 31 0.76 13.63 14.69
N PHE A 32 1.83 13.25 15.41
CA PHE A 32 1.74 12.46 16.64
C PHE A 32 1.14 13.23 17.82
N GLU A 33 1.13 14.56 17.78
CA GLU A 33 0.55 15.41 18.83
C GLU A 33 -0.91 15.79 18.54
N LEU A 34 -1.47 15.39 17.40
CA LEU A 34 -2.85 15.69 17.06
C LEU A 34 -3.81 15.05 18.06
N LYS A 35 -4.66 15.89 18.67
CA LYS A 35 -5.77 15.44 19.51
C LYS A 35 -6.68 14.51 18.71
N GLY A 36 -6.63 13.21 19.00
CA GLY A 36 -7.42 12.18 18.34
C GLY A 36 -6.63 11.21 17.45
N PHE A 37 -5.34 11.44 17.22
CA PHE A 37 -4.47 10.45 16.59
C PHE A 37 -4.06 9.38 17.61
N ASP A 38 -4.27 8.12 17.27
CA ASP A 38 -3.83 6.96 18.02
C ASP A 38 -3.04 6.05 17.08
N GLY A 39 -1.71 6.07 17.18
CA GLY A 39 -0.84 5.33 16.25
C GLY A 39 -1.15 3.84 16.15
N HIS A 40 -1.71 3.21 17.19
CA HIS A 40 -2.10 1.80 17.14
C HIS A 40 -3.40 1.58 16.38
N LYS A 41 -4.35 2.52 16.49
CA LYS A 41 -5.65 2.39 15.82
C LYS A 41 -5.68 3.03 14.43
N ASP A 42 -4.81 4.00 14.18
CA ASP A 42 -4.73 4.79 12.94
C ASP A 42 -3.71 4.28 11.93
N ALA A 43 -2.94 3.24 12.29
CA ALA A 43 -2.12 2.48 11.37
C ALA A 43 -2.80 1.15 11.01
N PRO A 44 -3.64 1.10 9.95
CA PRO A 44 -4.30 -0.14 9.57
C PRO A 44 -3.30 -1.20 9.08
N VAL A 45 -3.72 -2.47 9.16
CA VAL A 45 -2.94 -3.61 8.65
C VAL A 45 -2.76 -3.50 7.15
N GLU A 46 -1.58 -3.10 6.70
CA GLU A 46 -1.30 -2.92 5.28
C GLU A 46 -1.27 -4.26 4.53
N VAL A 47 -2.36 -4.59 3.83
CA VAL A 47 -2.59 -5.93 3.27
C VAL A 47 -1.59 -6.31 2.17
N LEU A 48 -1.07 -5.35 1.42
CA LEU A 48 -0.09 -5.64 0.37
C LEU A 48 1.18 -6.24 0.97
N HIS A 49 1.77 -5.61 1.97
CA HIS A 49 3.01 -6.03 2.60
C HIS A 49 2.80 -7.12 3.64
N VAL A 50 1.68 -7.12 4.36
CA VAL A 50 1.41 -8.11 5.41
C VAL A 50 1.00 -9.43 4.80
N VAL A 51 0.04 -9.42 3.89
CA VAL A 51 -0.57 -10.66 3.36
C VAL A 51 0.12 -11.09 2.07
N LEU A 52 0.12 -10.24 1.03
CA LEU A 52 0.57 -10.65 -0.30
C LEU A 52 2.10 -10.78 -0.39
N LEU A 53 2.84 -9.69 -0.15
CA LEU A 53 4.31 -9.65 -0.13
C LEU A 53 4.89 -10.11 1.22
N GLY A 54 4.04 -10.59 2.11
CA GLY A 54 4.40 -11.10 3.43
C GLY A 54 4.11 -12.57 3.56
N ILE A 55 2.96 -12.88 4.16
CA ILE A 55 2.55 -14.25 4.47
C ILE A 55 2.58 -15.15 3.23
N LEU A 56 1.95 -14.75 2.13
CA LEU A 56 1.93 -15.55 0.91
C LEU A 56 3.31 -15.70 0.29
N LYS A 57 4.11 -14.63 0.27
CA LYS A 57 5.50 -14.70 -0.16
C LYS A 57 6.32 -15.71 0.65
N TYR A 58 6.11 -15.75 1.97
CA TYR A 58 6.78 -16.71 2.83
C TYR A 58 6.32 -18.15 2.57
N LEU A 59 5.00 -18.39 2.52
CA LEU A 59 4.45 -19.72 2.26
C LEU A 59 4.80 -20.24 0.86
N TYR A 60 4.79 -19.37 -0.14
CA TYR A 60 5.15 -19.73 -1.51
C TYR A 60 6.63 -20.07 -1.63
N ARG A 61 7.51 -19.30 -0.98
CA ARG A 61 8.94 -19.62 -0.91
C ARG A 61 9.21 -20.95 -0.21
N ASP A 62 8.52 -21.25 0.88
CA ASP A 62 8.61 -22.55 1.56
C ASP A 62 8.12 -23.70 0.67
N LEU A 63 6.98 -23.51 -0.01
CA LEU A 63 6.43 -24.50 -0.91
C LEU A 63 7.40 -24.80 -2.05
N ILE A 64 7.81 -23.79 -2.83
CA ILE A 64 8.68 -23.96 -4.00
C ILE A 64 10.08 -24.42 -3.59
N GLY A 65 10.60 -23.92 -2.47
CA GLY A 65 11.90 -24.33 -1.93
C GLY A 65 11.95 -25.81 -1.58
N GLY A 66 10.84 -26.38 -1.08
CA GLY A 66 10.73 -27.79 -0.74
C GLY A 66 10.39 -28.74 -1.90
N LEU A 67 10.09 -28.23 -3.11
CA LEU A 67 9.80 -29.08 -4.27
C LEU A 67 11.08 -29.57 -4.97
N SER A 68 11.08 -30.84 -5.36
CA SER A 68 12.10 -31.41 -6.26
C SER A 68 12.01 -30.81 -7.68
N ALA A 69 13.06 -30.96 -8.48
CA ALA A 69 13.08 -30.47 -9.86
C ALA A 69 11.91 -31.01 -10.70
N ASN A 70 11.62 -32.32 -10.61
CA ASN A 70 10.52 -32.95 -11.33
C ASN A 70 9.16 -32.37 -10.92
N LYS A 71 8.92 -32.14 -9.62
CA LYS A 71 7.68 -31.52 -9.13
C LYS A 71 7.56 -30.05 -9.56
N LYS A 72 8.68 -29.34 -9.72
CA LYS A 72 8.68 -27.97 -10.26
C LYS A 72 8.28 -27.94 -11.73
N GLU A 73 8.78 -28.88 -12.54
CA GLU A 73 8.36 -29.01 -13.94
C GLU A 73 6.88 -29.39 -14.06
N GLU A 74 6.39 -30.33 -13.24
CA GLU A 74 4.96 -30.65 -13.20
C GLU A 74 4.11 -29.44 -12.79
N LEU A 75 4.59 -28.65 -11.82
CA LEU A 75 3.93 -27.42 -11.40
C LEU A 75 3.88 -26.37 -12.53
N ILE A 76 4.94 -26.24 -13.33
CA ILE A 76 4.95 -25.37 -14.52
C ILE A 76 3.88 -25.84 -15.51
N ALA A 77 3.83 -27.13 -15.82
CA ALA A 77 2.84 -27.69 -16.76
C ALA A 77 1.39 -27.49 -16.27
N ARG A 78 1.14 -27.68 -14.96
CA ARG A 78 -0.17 -27.40 -14.34
C ARG A 78 -0.56 -25.93 -14.40
N LEU A 79 0.37 -25.02 -14.15
CA LEU A 79 0.12 -23.57 -14.27
C LEU A 79 -0.14 -23.15 -15.73
N GLN A 80 0.50 -23.79 -16.71
CA GLN A 80 0.27 -23.52 -18.13
C GLN A 80 -1.06 -24.07 -18.64
N SER A 81 -1.54 -25.18 -18.08
CA SER A 81 -2.83 -25.80 -18.42
C SER A 81 -4.01 -25.24 -17.63
N PHE A 82 -3.75 -24.38 -16.63
CA PHE A 82 -4.80 -23.75 -15.85
C PHE A 82 -5.63 -22.82 -16.75
N ASP A 83 -6.94 -23.10 -16.83
CA ASP A 83 -7.84 -22.30 -17.63
C ASP A 83 -8.01 -20.90 -17.00
N THR A 84 -7.65 -19.89 -17.79
CA THR A 84 -7.80 -18.48 -17.39
C THR A 84 -9.00 -17.82 -18.04
N ASN A 85 -9.79 -18.56 -18.81
CA ASN A 85 -11.05 -18.08 -19.36
C ASN A 85 -11.95 -17.58 -18.23
N ASN A 86 -12.51 -16.39 -18.40
CA ASN A 86 -13.33 -15.68 -17.40
C ASN A 86 -12.61 -15.19 -16.14
N LEU A 87 -11.29 -15.41 -16.02
CA LEU A 87 -10.46 -14.69 -15.06
C LEU A 87 -9.93 -13.43 -15.76
N ASN A 88 -10.20 -12.25 -15.19
CA ASN A 88 -9.68 -10.98 -15.72
C ASN A 88 -8.17 -10.84 -15.44
N ILE A 89 -7.38 -11.80 -15.93
CA ILE A 89 -5.93 -11.93 -15.74
C ILE A 89 -5.25 -12.22 -17.08
N GLN A 90 -3.99 -11.80 -17.20
CA GLN A 90 -3.16 -12.15 -18.35
C GLN A 90 -2.78 -13.64 -18.31
N PRO A 91 -2.39 -14.22 -19.47
CA PRO A 91 -1.84 -15.58 -19.51
C PRO A 91 -0.74 -15.79 -18.47
N ILE A 92 -0.84 -16.91 -17.74
CA ILE A 92 0.07 -17.20 -16.63
C ILE A 92 1.47 -17.48 -17.17
N LYS A 93 2.43 -16.62 -16.79
CA LYS A 93 3.85 -16.84 -17.08
C LYS A 93 4.43 -17.87 -16.11
N ALA A 94 4.05 -19.14 -16.25
CA ALA A 94 4.37 -20.21 -15.32
C ALA A 94 5.87 -20.34 -15.00
N LYS A 95 6.73 -20.38 -16.04
CA LYS A 95 8.19 -20.44 -15.87
C LYS A 95 8.71 -19.29 -15.01
N TYR A 96 8.21 -18.07 -15.23
CA TYR A 96 8.58 -16.89 -14.44
C TYR A 96 8.17 -17.05 -12.96
N LEU A 97 6.95 -17.52 -12.68
CA LEU A 97 6.43 -17.70 -11.32
C LEU A 97 7.24 -18.70 -10.50
N ILE A 98 7.85 -19.69 -11.15
CA ILE A 98 8.64 -20.74 -10.51
C ILE A 98 10.12 -20.37 -10.43
N GLN A 99 10.70 -19.80 -11.49
CA GLN A 99 12.11 -19.38 -11.51
C GLN A 99 12.38 -18.19 -10.58
N HIS A 100 11.46 -17.23 -10.54
CA HIS A 100 11.60 -16.00 -9.76
C HIS A 100 10.71 -15.98 -8.51
N TYR A 101 10.44 -17.16 -7.93
CA TYR A 101 9.54 -17.33 -6.77
C TYR A 101 9.89 -16.45 -5.55
N SER A 102 11.14 -15.97 -5.47
CA SER A 102 11.59 -15.05 -4.43
C SER A 102 11.25 -13.57 -4.70
N SER A 103 11.06 -13.18 -5.95
CA SER A 103 10.95 -11.77 -6.38
C SER A 103 9.59 -11.44 -7.03
N LEU A 104 8.57 -12.23 -6.71
CA LEU A 104 7.22 -12.00 -7.20
C LEU A 104 6.61 -10.71 -6.66
N VAL A 105 5.74 -10.11 -7.47
CA VAL A 105 5.01 -8.89 -7.15
C VAL A 105 3.56 -9.19 -6.79
N ARG A 106 2.83 -8.16 -6.36
CA ARG A 106 1.42 -8.24 -5.94
C ARG A 106 0.54 -9.04 -6.91
N LYS A 107 0.59 -8.71 -8.20
CA LYS A 107 -0.28 -9.30 -9.22
C LYS A 107 -0.07 -10.81 -9.32
N ASP A 108 1.18 -11.26 -9.15
CA ASP A 108 1.54 -12.67 -9.23
C ASP A 108 0.89 -13.44 -8.07
N PHE A 109 0.95 -12.90 -6.85
CA PHE A 109 0.30 -13.54 -5.69
C PHE A 109 -1.22 -13.60 -5.81
N LYS A 110 -1.87 -12.59 -6.42
CA LYS A 110 -3.31 -12.65 -6.70
C LYS A 110 -3.65 -13.81 -7.64
N VAL A 111 -2.86 -14.01 -8.69
CA VAL A 111 -3.01 -15.14 -9.62
C VAL A 111 -2.77 -16.46 -8.90
N LEU A 112 -1.69 -16.56 -8.11
CA LEU A 112 -1.35 -17.78 -7.37
C LEU A 112 -2.43 -18.20 -6.38
N ILE A 113 -3.04 -17.27 -5.63
CA ILE A 113 -4.14 -17.60 -4.69
C ILE A 113 -5.33 -18.21 -5.43
N GLN A 114 -5.68 -17.67 -6.60
CA GLN A 114 -6.81 -18.14 -7.40
C GLN A 114 -6.54 -19.54 -7.99
N ALA A 115 -5.31 -19.78 -8.45
CA ALA A 115 -4.93 -21.06 -9.05
C ALA A 115 -4.53 -22.14 -8.02
N ALA A 116 -4.10 -21.75 -6.82
CA ALA A 116 -3.49 -22.63 -5.81
C ALA A 116 -4.28 -23.91 -5.52
N PRO A 117 -5.62 -23.88 -5.32
CA PRO A 117 -6.38 -25.10 -5.03
C PRO A 117 -6.30 -26.16 -6.13
N PHE A 118 -6.18 -25.73 -7.38
CA PHE A 118 -6.18 -26.61 -8.56
C PHE A 118 -4.78 -27.09 -8.92
N VAL A 119 -3.79 -26.21 -8.69
CA VAL A 119 -2.43 -26.41 -9.17
C VAL A 119 -1.55 -27.04 -8.10
N PHE A 120 -1.62 -26.58 -6.84
CA PHE A 120 -0.68 -27.02 -5.80
C PHE A 120 -1.11 -28.30 -5.12
N PHE A 121 -2.41 -28.48 -4.88
CA PHE A 121 -2.92 -29.49 -3.96
C PHE A 121 -2.53 -30.92 -4.33
N PRO A 122 -2.42 -31.30 -5.62
CA PRO A 122 -1.95 -32.63 -6.00
C PRO A 122 -0.45 -32.87 -5.74
N LEU A 123 0.35 -31.82 -5.59
CA LEU A 123 1.82 -31.90 -5.47
C LEU A 123 2.35 -31.83 -4.03
N ILE A 124 1.51 -31.35 -3.11
CA ILE A 124 1.87 -31.06 -1.72
C ILE A 124 1.20 -32.02 -0.75
N GLU A 125 1.84 -32.19 0.40
CA GLU A 125 1.34 -32.98 1.52
C GLU A 125 0.08 -32.38 2.15
N GLU A 126 -0.68 -33.22 2.85
CA GLU A 126 -1.96 -32.86 3.47
C GLU A 126 -1.84 -31.72 4.49
N SER A 127 -0.73 -31.68 5.25
CA SER A 127 -0.45 -30.58 6.19
C SER A 127 -0.36 -29.23 5.49
N LYS A 128 0.44 -29.14 4.42
CA LYS A 128 0.59 -27.93 3.58
C LYS A 128 -0.72 -27.60 2.87
N ARG A 129 -1.46 -28.61 2.39
CA ARG A 129 -2.76 -28.43 1.74
C ARG A 129 -3.77 -27.74 2.66
N LYS A 130 -3.84 -28.14 3.93
CA LYS A 130 -4.73 -27.50 4.92
C LYS A 130 -4.38 -26.03 5.12
N ILE A 131 -3.09 -25.70 5.24
CA ILE A 131 -2.62 -24.31 5.36
C ILE A 131 -3.01 -23.49 4.12
N TRP A 132 -2.67 -23.99 2.92
CA TRP A 132 -2.98 -23.31 1.67
C TRP A 132 -4.49 -23.13 1.45
N THR A 133 -5.30 -24.11 1.81
CA THR A 133 -6.77 -24.00 1.78
C THR A 133 -7.26 -22.86 2.68
N SER A 134 -6.79 -22.80 3.93
CA SER A 134 -7.21 -21.77 4.87
C SER A 134 -6.78 -20.36 4.46
N ILE A 135 -5.57 -20.17 3.92
CA ILE A 135 -5.13 -18.85 3.44
C ILE A 135 -5.84 -18.45 2.14
N CYS A 136 -6.15 -19.39 1.24
CA CYS A 136 -6.96 -19.10 0.05
C CYS A 136 -8.37 -18.64 0.44
N HIS A 137 -9.00 -19.30 1.41
CA HIS A 137 -10.28 -18.84 1.97
C HIS A 137 -10.17 -17.45 2.58
N LEU A 138 -9.20 -17.22 3.47
CA LEU A 138 -8.99 -15.92 4.09
C LEU A 138 -8.77 -14.81 3.04
N CYS A 139 -7.91 -15.06 2.04
CA CYS A 139 -7.62 -14.10 0.99
C CYS A 139 -8.85 -13.80 0.11
N SER A 140 -9.75 -14.77 -0.09
CA SER A 140 -10.99 -14.54 -0.84
C SER A 140 -11.91 -13.52 -0.16
N PHE A 141 -11.86 -13.41 1.18
CA PHE A 141 -12.49 -12.32 1.91
C PHE A 141 -11.64 -11.05 1.83
N ILE A 142 -10.37 -11.09 2.22
CA ILE A 142 -9.48 -9.90 2.26
C ILE A 142 -9.50 -9.10 0.95
N LEU A 143 -9.58 -9.77 -0.20
CA LEU A 143 -9.56 -9.13 -1.52
C LEU A 143 -10.94 -8.60 -1.99
N GLN A 144 -12.00 -8.72 -1.19
CA GLN A 144 -13.30 -8.13 -1.51
C GLN A 144 -13.26 -6.60 -1.42
N THR A 145 -13.87 -5.96 -2.41
CA THR A 145 -13.95 -4.49 -2.50
C THR A 145 -15.22 -3.93 -1.87
N HIS A 146 -16.18 -4.79 -1.51
CA HIS A 146 -17.47 -4.38 -1.00
C HIS A 146 -17.92 -5.29 0.16
N ILE A 147 -18.32 -4.68 1.28
CA ILE A 147 -18.81 -5.38 2.48
C ILE A 147 -20.27 -4.98 2.72
N ARG A 148 -21.20 -5.94 2.68
CA ARG A 148 -22.64 -5.71 2.92
C ARG A 148 -22.98 -5.56 4.41
N ASP A 149 -22.42 -6.42 5.25
CA ASP A 149 -22.65 -6.45 6.69
C ASP A 149 -21.29 -6.52 7.40
N LEU A 150 -20.88 -5.39 7.98
CA LEU A 150 -19.56 -5.24 8.59
C LEU A 150 -19.38 -6.16 9.81
N LYS A 151 -20.43 -6.38 10.62
CA LYS A 151 -20.35 -7.21 11.83
C LYS A 151 -20.16 -8.68 11.45
N LYS A 152 -20.96 -9.19 10.53
CA LYS A 152 -20.81 -10.58 10.04
C LYS A 152 -19.49 -10.77 9.32
N TYR A 153 -19.07 -9.79 8.55
CA TYR A 153 -17.83 -9.86 7.78
C TYR A 153 -16.59 -9.88 8.67
N THR A 154 -16.51 -9.00 9.67
CA THR A 154 -15.39 -8.96 10.64
C THR A 154 -15.33 -10.24 11.49
N ALA A 155 -16.49 -10.79 11.90
CA ALA A 155 -16.54 -12.09 12.55
C ALA A 155 -15.99 -13.22 11.65
N LYS A 156 -16.32 -13.24 10.35
CA LYS A 156 -15.74 -14.19 9.39
C LYS A 156 -14.24 -14.01 9.22
N ILE A 157 -13.75 -12.78 9.07
CA ILE A 157 -12.31 -12.48 8.99
C ILE A 157 -11.58 -13.03 10.23
N ASN A 158 -12.10 -12.78 11.43
CA ASN A 158 -11.51 -13.31 12.66
C ASN A 158 -11.46 -14.84 12.67
N TYR A 159 -12.57 -15.49 12.31
CA TYR A 159 -12.65 -16.94 12.22
C TYR A 159 -11.60 -17.50 11.24
N PHE A 160 -11.55 -17.00 10.01
CA PHE A 160 -10.60 -17.49 9.01
C PHE A 160 -9.14 -17.17 9.36
N THR A 161 -8.88 -16.04 10.00
CA THR A 161 -7.54 -15.71 10.52
C THR A 161 -7.13 -16.70 11.60
N GLN A 162 -7.99 -16.99 12.58
CA GLN A 162 -7.71 -17.94 13.65
C GLN A 162 -7.53 -19.36 13.09
N ASP A 163 -8.41 -19.79 12.19
CA ASP A 163 -8.33 -21.09 11.53
C ASP A 163 -7.01 -21.27 10.75
N PHE A 164 -6.59 -20.25 10.01
CA PHE A 164 -5.30 -20.23 9.31
C PHE A 164 -4.12 -20.31 10.28
N LEU A 165 -4.10 -19.46 11.32
CA LEU A 165 -3.01 -19.43 12.29
C LEU A 165 -2.88 -20.74 13.08
N LEU A 166 -4.01 -21.35 13.44
CA LEU A 166 -4.03 -22.66 14.11
C LEU A 166 -3.38 -23.72 13.22
N LYS A 167 -3.84 -23.86 11.97
CA LYS A 167 -3.28 -24.81 11.00
C LYS A 167 -1.78 -24.59 10.75
N LEU A 168 -1.37 -23.32 10.70
CA LEU A 168 0.01 -22.93 10.50
C LEU A 168 0.92 -23.36 11.67
N ILE A 169 0.52 -23.02 12.90
CA ILE A 169 1.29 -23.33 14.12
C ILE A 169 1.31 -24.84 14.37
N SER A 170 0.20 -25.54 14.12
CA SER A 170 0.15 -27.01 14.22
C SER A 170 1.12 -27.72 13.27
N ALA A 171 1.44 -27.12 12.12
CA ALA A 171 2.43 -27.67 11.20
C ALA A 171 3.87 -27.25 11.54
N SER A 172 4.08 -25.98 11.92
CA SER A 172 5.39 -25.48 12.34
C SER A 172 5.27 -24.20 13.17
N ALA A 173 5.88 -24.20 14.36
CA ALA A 173 5.94 -23.01 15.22
C ALA A 173 6.92 -21.93 14.71
N GLN A 174 7.75 -22.21 13.70
CA GLN A 174 8.77 -21.27 13.21
C GLN A 174 8.18 -19.96 12.67
N TRP A 175 6.92 -19.99 12.21
CA TRP A 175 6.24 -18.84 11.64
C TRP A 175 5.93 -17.73 12.67
N VAL A 176 5.94 -18.04 13.97
CA VAL A 176 5.70 -17.06 15.06
C VAL A 176 6.76 -15.96 15.07
N ASN A 177 7.98 -16.26 14.62
CA ASN A 177 9.07 -15.28 14.54
C ASN A 177 8.88 -14.22 13.44
N LYS A 178 7.85 -14.34 12.60
CA LYS A 178 7.56 -13.38 11.52
C LYS A 178 6.46 -12.43 11.98
N PRO A 179 6.74 -11.11 12.14
CA PRO A 179 5.79 -10.16 12.73
C PRO A 179 4.50 -9.99 11.92
N LYS A 180 4.55 -10.27 10.61
CA LYS A 180 3.38 -10.16 9.71
C LYS A 180 2.23 -11.10 10.10
N PHE A 181 2.52 -12.26 10.70
CA PHE A 181 1.46 -13.16 11.18
C PHE A 181 0.76 -12.60 12.42
N HIS A 182 1.50 -11.92 13.30
CA HIS A 182 0.88 -11.20 14.43
C HIS A 182 0.03 -10.03 13.93
N MET A 183 0.54 -9.24 12.97
CA MET A 183 -0.23 -8.15 12.37
C MET A 183 -1.57 -8.61 11.77
N LEU A 184 -1.64 -9.82 11.20
CA LEU A 184 -2.87 -10.37 10.62
C LEU A 184 -4.03 -10.44 11.63
N ILE A 185 -3.74 -10.63 12.92
CA ILE A 185 -4.75 -10.70 13.99
C ILE A 185 -5.53 -9.37 14.08
N HIS A 186 -4.88 -8.24 13.79
CA HIS A 186 -5.47 -6.91 13.85
C HIS A 186 -6.29 -6.55 12.60
N LEU A 187 -6.28 -7.39 11.56
CA LEU A 187 -6.92 -7.06 10.28
C LEU A 187 -8.43 -6.83 10.42
N SER A 188 -9.11 -7.61 11.26
CA SER A 188 -10.54 -7.40 11.53
C SER A 188 -10.81 -6.01 12.14
N GLN A 189 -9.93 -5.53 13.03
CA GLN A 189 -10.09 -4.23 13.67
C GLN A 189 -9.87 -3.11 12.65
N SER A 190 -8.86 -3.26 11.78
CA SER A 190 -8.65 -2.33 10.66
C SER A 190 -9.85 -2.30 9.72
N ILE A 191 -10.41 -3.46 9.36
CA ILE A 191 -11.59 -3.51 8.48
C ILE A 191 -12.82 -2.89 9.15
N ALA A 192 -13.01 -3.09 10.46
CA ALA A 192 -14.10 -2.46 11.21
C ALA A 192 -14.01 -0.93 11.20
N ARG A 193 -12.79 -0.36 11.23
CA ARG A 193 -12.56 1.09 11.29
C ARG A 193 -12.52 1.75 9.91
N PHE A 194 -11.87 1.11 8.94
CA PHE A 194 -11.54 1.71 7.63
C PHE A 194 -12.32 1.11 6.45
N GLY A 195 -13.15 0.10 6.69
CA GLY A 195 -13.92 -0.60 5.65
C GLY A 195 -13.11 -1.69 4.93
N PRO A 196 -13.45 -2.04 3.68
CA PRO A 196 -12.75 -3.08 2.93
C PRO A 196 -11.24 -2.85 2.86
N ALA A 197 -10.47 -3.93 2.95
CA ALA A 197 -9.01 -3.82 3.04
C ALA A 197 -8.34 -3.21 1.80
N SER A 198 -9.04 -3.21 0.67
CA SER A 198 -8.62 -2.49 -0.54
C SER A 198 -8.52 -0.97 -0.36
N LEU A 199 -9.23 -0.39 0.62
CA LEU A 199 -9.25 1.06 0.84
C LEU A 199 -7.98 1.59 1.52
N PHE A 200 -7.32 0.76 2.32
CA PHE A 200 -6.12 1.13 3.06
C PHE A 200 -4.88 0.32 2.63
N ALA A 201 -4.93 -0.32 1.46
CA ALA A 201 -3.76 -0.93 0.85
C ALA A 201 -2.84 0.16 0.27
N THR A 202 -1.52 0.04 0.46
CA THR A 202 -0.55 1.04 0.00
C THR A 202 -0.21 0.98 -1.48
N GLU A 203 -0.86 0.09 -2.24
CA GLU A 203 -0.54 -0.11 -3.66
C GLU A 203 -0.57 1.20 -4.48
N LYS A 204 -1.59 2.04 -4.27
CA LYS A 204 -1.68 3.32 -5.00
C LYS A 204 -0.50 4.22 -4.67
N PHE A 205 -0.08 4.24 -3.40
CA PHE A 205 1.08 5.01 -2.96
C PHE A 205 2.39 4.42 -3.50
N GLU A 206 2.56 3.09 -3.51
CA GLU A 206 3.74 2.45 -4.09
C GLU A 206 3.84 2.63 -5.60
N SER A 207 2.71 2.63 -6.31
CA SER A 207 2.69 2.90 -7.76
C SER A 207 3.21 4.31 -8.08
N TYR A 208 3.10 5.24 -7.13
CA TYR A 208 3.66 6.59 -7.23
C TYR A 208 5.19 6.61 -7.25
N ASN A 209 5.86 5.58 -6.70
CA ASN A 209 7.31 5.45 -6.82
C ASN A 209 7.74 5.39 -8.30
N GLY A 210 6.89 4.84 -9.18
CA GLY A 210 7.12 4.90 -10.63
C GLY A 210 7.20 6.33 -11.16
N VAL A 211 6.33 7.23 -10.68
CA VAL A 211 6.33 8.66 -11.06
C VAL A 211 7.59 9.35 -10.56
N VAL A 212 8.01 9.06 -9.32
CA VAL A 212 9.27 9.57 -8.75
C VAL A 212 10.46 9.12 -9.59
N CYS A 213 10.52 7.82 -9.93
CA CYS A 213 11.58 7.28 -10.79
C CYS A 213 11.58 7.92 -12.19
N GLN A 214 10.41 8.16 -12.79
CA GLN A 214 10.30 8.84 -14.09
C GLN A 214 10.84 10.27 -14.04
N ALA A 215 10.49 11.03 -12.98
CA ALA A 215 11.05 12.37 -12.77
C ALA A 215 12.58 12.36 -12.65
N SER A 216 13.15 11.30 -12.06
CA SER A 216 14.60 11.11 -11.99
C SER A 216 15.22 10.74 -13.35
N ILE A 217 14.64 9.79 -14.09
CA ILE A 217 15.18 9.31 -15.39
C ILE A 217 15.23 10.44 -16.42
N HIS A 218 14.25 11.33 -16.38
CA HIS A 218 14.15 12.46 -17.31
C HIS A 218 14.87 13.73 -16.82
N SER A 219 15.65 13.65 -15.75
CA SER A 219 16.50 14.76 -15.31
C SER A 219 17.93 14.62 -15.85
N ASN A 220 18.72 15.70 -15.73
CA ASN A 220 20.15 15.65 -16.07
C ASN A 220 20.97 14.75 -15.11
N SER A 221 20.32 14.18 -14.08
CA SER A 221 20.87 13.25 -13.09
C SER A 221 22.05 13.76 -12.27
N GLN A 222 22.36 15.06 -12.33
CA GLN A 222 23.44 15.69 -11.55
C GLN A 222 23.05 15.85 -10.08
N SER A 223 21.76 16.10 -9.82
CA SER A 223 21.21 16.15 -8.46
C SER A 223 19.78 15.60 -8.45
N PRO A 224 19.63 14.26 -8.49
CA PRO A 224 18.32 13.62 -8.65
C PRO A 224 17.28 14.06 -7.61
N SER A 225 17.69 14.22 -6.35
CA SER A 225 16.80 14.68 -5.28
C SER A 225 16.26 16.09 -5.54
N ARG A 226 17.12 17.02 -5.98
CA ARG A 226 16.73 18.39 -6.33
C ARG A 226 15.84 18.43 -7.56
N ASP A 227 16.15 17.64 -8.57
CA ASP A 227 15.38 17.60 -9.82
C ASP A 227 13.98 17.04 -9.60
N ILE A 228 13.88 15.96 -8.82
CA ILE A 228 12.61 15.39 -8.38
C ILE A 228 11.81 16.43 -7.59
N ALA A 229 12.44 17.10 -6.61
CA ALA A 229 11.77 18.12 -5.80
C ALA A 229 11.26 19.29 -6.65
N ASN A 230 12.06 19.80 -7.59
CA ASN A 230 11.66 20.86 -8.52
C ASN A 230 10.48 20.41 -9.41
N THR A 231 10.51 19.17 -9.90
CA THR A 231 9.43 18.61 -10.71
C THR A 231 8.12 18.57 -9.93
N PHE A 232 8.13 18.07 -8.70
CA PHE A 232 6.95 18.04 -7.84
C PHE A 232 6.49 19.42 -7.37
N LEU A 233 7.42 20.34 -7.15
CA LEU A 233 7.11 21.75 -6.87
C LEU A 233 6.36 22.37 -8.06
N ASN A 234 6.85 22.16 -9.28
CA ASN A 234 6.20 22.65 -10.49
C ASN A 234 4.78 22.07 -10.65
N TYR A 235 4.60 20.76 -10.44
CA TYR A 235 3.26 20.16 -10.47
C TYR A 235 2.33 20.75 -9.41
N SER A 236 2.83 20.97 -8.20
CA SER A 236 2.06 21.56 -7.11
C SER A 236 1.70 23.01 -7.40
N ALA A 237 2.64 23.81 -7.92
CA ALA A 237 2.43 25.20 -8.29
C ALA A 237 1.43 25.35 -9.44
N ILE A 238 1.54 24.52 -10.49
CA ILE A 238 0.59 24.49 -11.61
C ILE A 238 -0.81 24.15 -11.10
N ARG A 239 -0.94 23.10 -10.28
CA ARG A 239 -2.23 22.72 -9.69
C ARG A 239 -2.81 23.83 -8.82
N TYR A 240 -1.98 24.48 -8.01
CA TYR A 240 -2.39 25.57 -7.13
C TYR A 240 -2.92 26.78 -7.94
N CYS A 241 -2.19 27.21 -8.97
CA CYS A 241 -2.60 28.30 -9.86
C CYS A 241 -3.90 27.96 -10.60
N LEU A 242 -3.97 26.79 -11.23
CA LEU A 242 -5.15 26.36 -12.00
C LEU A 242 -6.40 26.17 -11.13
N SER A 243 -6.22 25.74 -9.86
CA SER A 243 -7.32 25.60 -8.90
C SER A 243 -7.76 26.93 -8.28
N GLY A 244 -7.07 28.03 -8.59
CA GLY A 244 -7.39 29.37 -8.10
C GLY A 244 -6.92 29.67 -6.69
N GLY A 245 -5.77 29.11 -6.28
CA GLY A 245 -5.10 29.46 -5.04
C GLY A 245 -4.81 30.97 -4.91
N TYR A 246 -4.53 31.41 -3.68
CA TYR A 246 -4.29 32.80 -3.30
C TYR A 246 -2.90 32.98 -2.70
N LEU A 247 -2.04 33.71 -3.39
CA LEU A 247 -0.73 34.10 -2.88
C LEU A 247 -0.85 35.47 -2.20
N GLN A 248 -0.37 35.57 -0.97
CA GLN A 248 -0.29 36.85 -0.27
C GLN A 248 1.05 37.50 -0.61
N THR A 249 1.03 38.73 -1.11
CA THR A 249 2.26 39.48 -1.39
C THR A 249 2.64 40.33 -0.17
N GLU A 250 3.91 40.26 0.24
CA GLU A 250 4.43 40.99 1.40
C GLU A 250 4.28 42.51 1.27
N SER A 251 4.33 43.03 0.04
CA SER A 251 4.28 44.47 -0.24
C SER A 251 2.89 45.10 -0.11
N SER A 252 1.81 44.33 -0.25
CA SER A 252 0.44 44.87 -0.33
C SER A 252 -0.55 44.27 0.65
N ARG A 253 -0.18 43.18 1.38
CA ARG A 253 -1.11 42.32 2.16
C ARG A 253 -2.35 41.89 1.36
N SER A 254 -2.36 42.05 0.05
CA SER A 254 -3.46 41.68 -0.82
C SER A 254 -3.25 40.25 -1.33
N ASN A 255 -4.36 39.51 -1.43
CA ASN A 255 -4.35 38.16 -1.96
C ASN A 255 -4.44 38.23 -3.49
N ILE A 256 -3.41 37.73 -4.18
CA ILE A 256 -3.37 37.62 -5.63
C ILE A 256 -3.77 36.19 -6.01
N SER A 257 -4.63 36.05 -7.01
CA SER A 257 -5.03 34.76 -7.57
C SER A 257 -4.80 34.75 -9.07
N SER A 258 -4.67 33.57 -9.66
CA SER A 258 -4.58 33.41 -11.11
C SER A 258 -5.80 34.03 -11.81
N SER A 259 -5.63 34.55 -13.03
CA SER A 259 -6.71 35.18 -13.77
C SER A 259 -7.82 34.18 -14.12
N TYR A 260 -9.01 34.70 -14.44
CA TYR A 260 -10.13 33.87 -14.89
C TYR A 260 -9.75 33.00 -16.09
N GLN A 261 -8.97 33.51 -17.05
CA GLN A 261 -8.55 32.76 -18.24
C GLN A 261 -7.72 31.52 -17.87
N VAL A 262 -6.81 31.66 -16.88
CA VAL A 262 -5.98 30.55 -16.39
C VAL A 262 -6.84 29.50 -15.67
N LYS A 263 -7.81 29.91 -14.87
CA LYS A 263 -8.77 28.99 -14.23
C LYS A 263 -9.69 28.30 -15.25
N ASN A 264 -10.06 29.02 -16.31
CA ASN A 264 -10.93 28.52 -17.37
C ASN A 264 -10.26 27.40 -18.20
N LEU A 265 -8.93 27.41 -18.33
CA LEU A 265 -8.17 26.31 -18.94
C LEU A 265 -8.41 24.99 -18.21
N LEU A 266 -8.45 25.02 -16.88
CA LEU A 266 -8.75 23.82 -16.08
C LEU A 266 -10.20 23.39 -16.28
N GLN A 267 -11.16 24.31 -16.31
CA GLN A 267 -12.59 23.99 -16.39
C GLN A 267 -12.99 23.42 -17.76
N ASN A 268 -12.36 23.88 -18.85
CA ASN A 268 -12.79 23.55 -20.21
C ASN A 268 -11.88 22.55 -20.93
N THR A 269 -10.78 22.11 -20.31
CA THR A 269 -9.83 21.19 -20.96
C THR A 269 -9.78 19.84 -20.23
N PRO A 270 -10.53 18.83 -20.68
CA PRO A 270 -10.56 17.52 -20.03
C PRO A 270 -9.19 16.83 -19.94
N SER A 271 -8.29 17.05 -20.90
CA SER A 271 -6.94 16.50 -20.85
C SER A 271 -6.11 17.08 -19.69
N ILE A 272 -6.26 18.37 -19.38
CA ILE A 272 -5.61 19.02 -18.23
C ILE A 272 -6.23 18.55 -16.91
N GLN A 273 -7.56 18.36 -16.87
CA GLN A 273 -8.24 17.78 -15.71
C GLN A 273 -7.71 16.38 -15.41
N ASN A 274 -7.65 15.52 -16.42
CA ASN A 274 -7.12 14.17 -16.30
C ASN A 274 -5.64 14.16 -15.88
N LEU A 275 -4.82 15.06 -16.45
CA LEU A 275 -3.40 15.20 -16.08
C LEU A 275 -3.23 15.54 -14.58
N LEU A 276 -4.12 16.36 -14.03
CA LEU A 276 -4.08 16.77 -12.62
C LEU A 276 -4.86 15.82 -11.69
N GLY A 277 -5.43 14.73 -12.23
CA GLY A 277 -6.24 13.78 -11.47
C GLY A 277 -7.55 14.39 -10.95
N LEU A 278 -8.12 15.34 -11.69
CA LEU A 278 -9.35 16.04 -11.37
C LEU A 278 -10.47 15.55 -12.29
N ASP A 279 -11.67 15.35 -11.74
CA ASP A 279 -12.88 15.04 -12.51
C ASP A 279 -13.81 16.25 -12.48
N SER A 280 -14.14 16.84 -13.64
CA SER A 280 -15.07 17.98 -13.74
C SER A 280 -16.43 17.71 -13.10
N GLN A 281 -16.84 16.44 -12.94
CA GLN A 281 -18.06 16.07 -12.23
C GLN A 281 -17.95 16.26 -10.70
N THR A 282 -16.75 16.12 -10.12
CA THR A 282 -16.55 16.31 -8.67
C THR A 282 -16.61 17.78 -8.26
N PHE A 283 -16.26 18.72 -9.14
CA PHE A 283 -16.37 20.17 -8.86
C PHE A 283 -17.81 20.67 -8.76
N LYS A 284 -18.79 19.99 -9.38
CA LYS A 284 -20.22 20.36 -9.31
C LYS A 284 -20.88 19.98 -7.98
N GLN A 285 -20.22 19.16 -7.16
CA GLN A 285 -20.70 18.80 -5.84
C GLN A 285 -20.15 19.80 -4.82
N LYS A 286 -21.02 20.56 -4.14
CA LYS A 286 -20.61 21.29 -2.92
C LYS A 286 -19.97 20.27 -1.97
N PRO A 287 -18.73 20.50 -1.50
CA PRO A 287 -18.13 19.56 -0.56
C PRO A 287 -18.94 19.58 0.73
N ARG A 288 -19.64 18.48 1.02
CA ARG A 288 -20.16 18.20 2.37
C ARG A 288 -19.00 17.67 3.20
N PHE A 289 -18.14 18.57 3.67
CA PHE A 289 -17.22 18.22 4.74
C PHE A 289 -18.04 17.90 6.01
N PRO A 290 -17.65 16.91 6.82
CA PRO A 290 -18.19 16.78 8.15
C PRO A 290 -17.71 17.99 8.97
N PHE A 291 -18.59 18.97 9.18
CA PHE A 291 -18.37 19.98 10.21
C PHE A 291 -18.57 19.33 11.57
N PHE A 292 -17.60 19.50 12.48
CA PHE A 292 -17.90 19.39 13.90
C PHE A 292 -18.98 20.43 14.22
N LYS A 293 -20.16 19.98 14.63
CA LYS A 293 -21.14 20.87 15.24
C LYS A 293 -20.50 21.38 16.54
N ASN A 294 -20.30 22.69 16.63
CA ASN A 294 -19.93 23.34 17.88
C ASN A 294 -21.00 23.03 18.94
N HIS A 295 -20.70 22.08 19.83
CA HIS A 295 -21.44 21.93 21.08
C HIS A 295 -20.83 22.89 22.10
N HIS A 296 -21.23 24.17 21.99
CA HIS A 296 -21.18 25.08 23.12
C HIS A 296 -22.59 25.62 23.34
N ASN A 297 -23.31 24.91 24.19
CA ASN A 297 -24.37 25.43 25.07
C ASN A 297 -24.77 24.29 26.01
N LEU A 298 -23.97 24.09 27.05
CA LEU A 298 -24.38 23.48 28.32
C LEU A 298 -23.59 24.21 29.41
N ILE A 299 -24.23 25.21 30.01
CA ILE A 299 -24.12 25.45 31.46
C ILE A 299 -25.00 24.39 32.10
#